data_AF-N1VXK3-F1
#
_entry.id   AF-N1VXK3-F1
#
_cell.length_a   1.000
_cell.length_b   1.000
_cell.length_c   1.000
_cell.angle_alpha   90.00
_cell.angle_beta   90.00
_cell.angle_gamma   90.00
#
_symmetry.space_group_name_H-M   'P 1'
#
loop_
_entity.id
_entity.type
_entity.pdbx_description
1 polymer ?
#
loop_
_entity_poly.entity_id
_entity_poly.type
_entity_poly.pdbx_seq_one_letter_code
_entity_poly.pdbx_strand_id
1 'polypeptide(L)'
;MARALGVSPSYLSKIETGAQDPTEKFKSSCAKYIKTSVDKLFNDSAVEDIYPEFSNGLKNKLWAVRRELGIKQYDFAKKLKVSTPFLSKVELGLLEPPEDFKNLVSKVLKMEKNELFLG
;
A
#
# COMPACT_ATOMS: atom_id res chain seq x y z
N MET A 1 11.58 3.99 10.41
CA MET A 1 12.53 3.73 9.31
C MET A 1 13.92 4.27 9.60
N ALA A 2 14.10 5.58 9.90
CA ALA A 2 15.41 6.19 10.18
C ALA A 2 16.29 5.39 11.18
N ARG A 3 15.73 5.03 12.34
CA ARG A 3 16.42 4.22 13.36
C ARG A 3 16.83 2.82 12.87
N ALA A 4 15.99 2.19 12.04
CA ALA A 4 16.28 0.86 11.49
C ALA A 4 17.39 0.90 10.42
N LEU A 5 17.56 2.05 9.77
CA LEU A 5 18.60 2.30 8.77
C LEU A 5 19.87 2.92 9.35
N GLY A 6 19.88 3.21 10.66
CA GLY A 6 21.01 3.86 11.34
C GLY A 6 21.26 5.31 10.89
N VAL A 7 20.22 6.01 10.42
CA VAL A 7 20.32 7.41 9.98
C VAL A 7 19.50 8.35 10.87
N SER A 8 19.84 9.64 10.85
CA SER A 8 19.04 10.63 11.58
C SER A 8 17.68 10.85 10.90
N PRO A 9 16.62 11.18 11.67
CA PRO A 9 15.31 11.52 11.10
C PRO A 9 15.39 12.69 10.12
N SER A 10 16.21 13.70 10.41
CA SER A 10 16.42 14.85 9.54
C SER A 10 17.10 14.48 8.23
N TYR A 11 18.04 13.53 8.25
CA TYR A 11 18.65 13.02 7.02
C TYR A 11 17.63 12.25 6.18
N LEU A 12 16.88 11.32 6.79
CA LEU A 12 15.83 10.58 6.08
C LEU A 12 14.80 11.52 5.45
N SER A 13 14.37 12.55 6.18
CA SER A 13 13.40 13.53 5.68
C SER A 13 13.90 14.27 4.44
N LYS A 14 15.17 14.70 4.40
CA LYS A 14 15.74 15.37 3.21
C LYS A 14 15.74 14.48 1.97
N ILE A 15 15.96 13.19 2.17
CA ILE A 15 15.97 12.19 1.11
C ILE A 15 14.54 11.97 0.60
N GLU A 16 13.57 11.80 1.50
CA GLU A 16 12.15 11.59 1.17
C GLU A 16 11.54 12.80 0.45
N THR A 17 12.00 14.02 0.74
CA THR A 17 11.53 15.24 0.07
C THR A 17 12.31 15.57 -1.20
N GLY A 18 13.31 14.76 -1.60
CA GLY A 18 14.18 15.04 -2.74
C GLY A 18 15.12 16.24 -2.54
N ALA A 19 15.26 16.74 -1.31
CA ALA A 19 16.15 17.85 -0.97
C ALA A 19 17.63 17.42 -0.91
N GLN A 20 17.88 16.11 -0.86
CA GLN A 20 19.21 15.53 -0.85
C GLN A 20 19.19 14.17 -1.56
N ASP A 21 20.23 13.87 -2.34
CA ASP A 21 20.39 12.57 -2.99
C ASP A 21 20.87 11.48 -2.00
N PRO A 22 20.29 10.26 -2.08
CA PRO A 22 20.73 9.13 -1.28
C PRO A 22 22.06 8.55 -1.72
N THR A 23 22.96 8.35 -0.75
CA THR A 23 24.21 7.62 -0.96
C THR A 23 23.96 6.14 -1.32
N GLU A 24 24.88 5.51 -2.05
CA GLU A 24 24.76 4.09 -2.44
C GLU A 24 24.63 3.15 -1.23
N LYS A 25 25.33 3.46 -0.14
CA LYS A 25 25.24 2.72 1.12
C LYS A 25 23.83 2.81 1.72
N PHE A 26 23.21 4.00 1.68
CA PHE A 26 21.84 4.18 2.10
C PHE A 26 20.86 3.43 1.19
N LYS A 27 21.03 3.54 -0.13
CA LYS A 27 20.20 2.80 -1.10
C LYS A 27 20.21 1.29 -0.83
N SER A 28 21.39 0.74 -0.63
CA SER A 28 21.59 -0.69 -0.33
C SER A 28 20.96 -1.12 1.00
N SER A 29 21.13 -0.32 2.06
CA SER A 29 20.52 -0.59 3.37
C SER A 29 18.99 -0.50 3.32
N CYS A 30 18.45 0.48 2.61
CA CYS A 30 17.00 0.62 2.39
C CYS A 30 16.42 -0.59 1.65
N ALA A 31 17.04 -0.98 0.53
CA ALA A 31 16.61 -2.13 -0.25
C ALA A 31 16.60 -3.42 0.59
N LYS A 32 17.66 -3.66 1.39
CA LYS A 32 17.73 -4.80 2.31
C LYS A 32 16.64 -4.75 3.39
N TYR A 33 16.39 -3.59 3.98
CA TYR A 33 15.38 -3.42 5.01
C TYR A 33 13.95 -3.68 4.48
N ILE A 34 13.66 -3.16 3.28
CA ILE A 34 12.37 -3.30 2.60
C ILE A 34 12.24 -4.67 1.91
N LYS A 35 13.33 -5.44 1.81
CA LYS A 35 13.42 -6.74 1.12
C LYS A 35 13.08 -6.63 -0.37
N THR A 36 13.58 -5.59 -1.01
CA THR A 36 13.46 -5.34 -2.46
C THR A 36 14.85 -5.07 -3.07
N SER A 37 14.94 -4.83 -4.38
CA SER A 37 16.19 -4.42 -5.04
C SER A 37 16.35 -2.90 -5.04
N VAL A 38 17.61 -2.43 -5.15
CA VAL A 38 17.92 -1.00 -5.27
C VAL A 38 17.26 -0.41 -6.52
N ASP A 39 17.32 -1.13 -7.64
CA ASP A 39 16.73 -0.69 -8.91
C ASP A 39 15.22 -0.56 -8.81
N LYS A 40 14.52 -1.41 -8.06
CA LYS A 40 13.06 -1.27 -7.89
C LYS A 40 12.68 -0.11 -6.97
N LEU A 41 13.58 0.29 -6.07
CA LEU A 41 13.30 1.26 -5.01
C LEU A 41 13.78 2.67 -5.35
N PHE A 42 14.85 2.81 -6.13
CA PHE A 42 15.50 4.06 -6.47
C PHE A 42 15.73 4.15 -7.99
N ASN A 43 14.66 4.04 -8.78
CA ASN A 43 14.69 4.36 -10.20
C ASN A 43 13.78 5.56 -10.50
N ASP A 44 13.97 6.12 -11.70
CA ASP A 44 13.23 7.26 -12.23
C ASP A 44 12.10 6.82 -13.19
N SER A 45 11.86 5.53 -13.34
CA SER A 45 10.78 4.97 -14.14
C SER A 45 9.42 5.16 -13.44
N ALA A 46 8.34 5.19 -14.22
CA ALA A 46 7.01 5.31 -13.67
C ALA A 46 6.71 4.09 -12.78
N VAL A 47 5.94 4.29 -11.70
CA VAL A 47 5.59 3.22 -10.75
C VAL A 47 4.91 2.06 -11.48
N GLU A 48 4.13 2.40 -12.50
CA GLU A 48 3.40 1.51 -13.39
C GLU A 48 4.30 0.59 -14.24
N ASP A 49 5.53 1.01 -14.55
CA ASP A 49 6.48 0.21 -15.33
C ASP A 49 7.22 -0.81 -14.46
N ILE A 50 7.49 -0.44 -13.20
CA ILE A 50 8.21 -1.26 -12.21
C ILE A 50 7.27 -2.28 -11.57
N TYR A 51 6.01 -1.87 -11.38
CA TYR A 51 4.96 -2.64 -10.74
C TYR A 51 3.70 -2.65 -11.63
N PRO A 52 3.74 -3.36 -12.77
CA PRO A 52 2.63 -3.44 -13.71
C PRO A 52 1.33 -3.97 -13.08
N GLU A 53 1.43 -4.69 -11.96
CA GLU A 53 0.30 -5.12 -11.15
C GLU A 53 -0.54 -3.97 -10.55
N PHE A 54 0.03 -2.77 -10.41
CA PHE A 54 -0.68 -1.56 -9.99
C PHE A 54 -1.19 -0.71 -11.17
N SER A 55 -0.79 -1.04 -12.40
CA SER A 55 -1.17 -0.32 -13.63
C SER A 55 -2.58 -0.66 -14.09
N ASN A 56 -3.09 -1.83 -13.71
CA ASN A 56 -4.51 -2.10 -13.79
C ASN A 56 -5.20 -1.22 -12.75
N GLY A 57 -5.82 -0.12 -13.21
CA GLY A 57 -6.47 0.87 -12.39
C GLY A 57 -7.33 0.27 -11.27
N LEU A 58 -7.55 1.05 -10.22
CA LEU A 58 -8.28 0.66 -9.01
C LEU A 58 -9.51 -0.20 -9.34
N LYS A 59 -9.41 -1.52 -9.16
CA LYS A 59 -10.56 -2.43 -9.32
C LYS A 59 -11.62 -2.21 -8.24
N ASN A 60 -11.28 -1.46 -7.20
CA ASN A 60 -12.14 -1.10 -6.10
C ASN A 60 -11.66 0.19 -5.44
N LYS A 61 -12.57 0.88 -4.76
CA LYS A 61 -12.31 2.09 -3.99
C LYS A 61 -12.18 1.80 -2.49
N LEU A 62 -12.07 0.53 -2.11
CA LEU A 62 -12.12 0.10 -0.70
C LEU A 62 -11.04 0.76 0.15
N TRP A 63 -9.82 0.86 -0.39
CA TRP A 63 -8.71 1.53 0.29
C TRP A 63 -9.00 3.01 0.55
N ALA A 64 -9.52 3.72 -0.46
CA ALA A 64 -9.82 5.15 -0.38
C ALA A 64 -10.92 5.39 0.66
N VAL A 65 -12.05 4.68 0.55
CA VAL A 65 -13.17 4.78 1.50
C VAL A 65 -12.73 4.45 2.92
N ARG A 66 -11.93 3.40 3.12
CA ARG A 66 -11.40 3.07 4.45
C ARG A 66 -10.57 4.21 5.03
N ARG A 67 -9.73 4.84 4.22
CA ARG A 67 -8.88 5.97 4.64
C ARG A 67 -9.69 7.23 4.93
N GLU A 68 -10.69 7.53 4.13
CA GLU A 68 -11.62 8.64 4.35
C GLU A 68 -12.37 8.49 5.68
N LEU A 69 -12.77 7.25 6.02
CA LEU A 69 -13.39 6.93 7.31
C LEU A 69 -12.40 6.85 8.49
N GLY A 70 -11.09 7.07 8.25
CA GLY A 70 -10.06 7.03 9.29
C GLY A 70 -9.82 5.65 9.90
N ILE A 71 -10.26 4.56 9.24
CA ILE A 71 -10.18 3.21 9.78
C ILE A 71 -8.80 2.61 9.48
N LYS A 72 -8.11 2.12 10.53
CA LYS A 72 -6.83 1.41 10.35
C LYS A 72 -7.08 0.07 9.65
N GLN A 73 -6.19 -0.31 8.74
CA GLN A 73 -6.31 -1.55 7.98
C GLN A 73 -6.41 -2.80 8.89
N TYR A 74 -5.67 -2.81 10.00
CA TYR A 74 -5.74 -3.89 11.01
C TYR A 74 -7.12 -4.01 11.65
N ASP A 75 -7.70 -2.89 12.09
CA ASP A 75 -9.01 -2.88 12.74
C ASP A 75 -10.12 -3.26 11.74
N PHE A 76 -9.97 -2.82 10.49
CA PHE A 76 -10.90 -3.19 9.43
C PHE A 76 -10.85 -4.69 9.10
N ALA A 77 -9.65 -5.26 8.96
CA ALA A 77 -9.48 -6.69 8.74
C ALA A 77 -10.10 -7.51 9.88
N LYS A 78 -9.90 -7.09 11.14
CA LYS A 78 -10.50 -7.71 12.31
C LYS A 78 -12.02 -7.65 12.29
N LYS A 79 -12.60 -6.49 11.90
CA LYS A 79 -14.06 -6.31 11.77
C LYS A 79 -14.66 -7.20 10.68
N LEU A 80 -13.91 -7.41 9.60
CA LEU A 80 -14.29 -8.28 8.48
C LEU A 80 -13.92 -9.75 8.71
N LYS A 81 -13.29 -10.10 9.84
CA LYS A 81 -12.80 -11.44 10.16
C LYS A 81 -11.87 -12.03 9.08
N VAL A 82 -11.06 -11.19 8.44
CA VAL A 82 -10.05 -11.59 7.45
C VAL A 82 -8.65 -11.26 7.93
N SER A 83 -7.64 -11.81 7.27
CA SER A 83 -6.25 -11.45 7.54
C SER A 83 -5.91 -10.09 6.93
N THR A 84 -5.01 -9.34 7.58
CA THR A 84 -4.52 -8.06 7.04
C THR A 84 -3.85 -8.20 5.67
N PRO A 85 -3.07 -9.26 5.36
CA PRO A 85 -2.52 -9.43 4.02
C PRO A 85 -3.60 -9.68 2.97
N PHE A 86 -4.66 -10.42 3.31
CA PHE A 86 -5.80 -10.64 2.41
C PHE A 86 -6.48 -9.31 2.08
N LEU A 87 -6.85 -8.54 3.11
CA LEU A 87 -7.48 -7.23 2.92
C LEU A 87 -6.60 -6.30 2.09
N SER A 88 -5.28 -6.27 2.33
CA SER A 88 -4.36 -5.45 1.55
C SER A 88 -4.33 -5.85 0.08
N LYS A 89 -4.34 -7.14 -0.25
CA LYS A 89 -4.36 -7.59 -1.65
C LYS A 89 -5.66 -7.23 -2.34
N VAL A 90 -6.78 -7.33 -1.64
CA VAL A 90 -8.09 -6.90 -2.15
C VAL A 90 -8.11 -5.40 -2.38
N GLU A 91 -7.72 -4.59 -1.39
CA GLU A 91 -7.64 -3.13 -1.48
C GLU A 91 -6.77 -2.62 -2.63
N LEU A 92 -5.72 -3.36 -2.98
CA LEU A 92 -4.82 -3.04 -4.08
C LEU A 92 -5.29 -3.59 -5.44
N GLY A 93 -6.43 -4.28 -5.50
CA GLY A 93 -6.93 -4.91 -6.74
C GLY A 93 -6.13 -6.12 -7.22
N LEU A 94 -5.21 -6.62 -6.39
CA LEU A 94 -4.35 -7.78 -6.66
C LEU A 94 -5.10 -9.11 -6.47
N LEU A 95 -6.18 -9.10 -5.70
CA LEU A 95 -7.01 -10.27 -5.43
C LEU A 95 -8.49 -9.91 -5.57
N GLU A 96 -9.21 -10.67 -6.40
CA GLU A 96 -10.66 -10.57 -6.49
C GLU A 96 -11.29 -11.21 -5.25
N PRO A 97 -12.03 -10.46 -4.42
CA PRO A 97 -12.64 -11.02 -3.23
C PRO A 97 -13.89 -11.86 -3.57
N PRO A 98 -14.21 -12.87 -2.75
CA PRO A 98 -15.45 -13.62 -2.90
C PRO A 98 -16.67 -12.73 -2.64
N GLU A 99 -17.82 -13.10 -3.20
CA GLU A 99 -19.07 -12.32 -3.09
C GLU A 99 -19.50 -12.11 -1.63
N ASP A 100 -19.29 -13.11 -0.77
CA ASP A 100 -19.56 -13.00 0.67
C ASP A 100 -18.75 -11.89 1.34
N PHE A 101 -17.50 -11.69 0.90
CA PHE A 101 -16.67 -10.60 1.39
C PHE A 101 -17.22 -9.24 0.91
N LYS A 102 -17.61 -9.12 -0.36
CA LYS A 102 -18.23 -7.89 -0.90
C LYS A 102 -19.50 -7.54 -0.12
N ASN A 103 -20.34 -8.53 0.16
CA ASN A 103 -21.56 -8.38 0.98
C ASN A 103 -21.22 -7.93 2.42
N LEU A 104 -20.20 -8.50 3.03
CA LEU A 104 -19.79 -8.14 4.38
C LEU A 104 -19.25 -6.71 4.45
N VAL A 105 -18.40 -6.32 3.50
CA VAL A 105 -17.84 -4.97 3.40
C VAL A 105 -18.96 -3.95 3.20
N SER A 106 -19.87 -4.21 2.27
CA SER A 106 -21.04 -3.35 2.02
C SER A 106 -21.86 -3.11 3.30
N LYS A 107 -22.14 -4.17 4.08
CA LYS A 107 -22.83 -4.05 5.38
C LYS A 107 -22.03 -3.27 6.42
N VAL A 108 -20.72 -3.49 6.48
CA VAL A 108 -19.85 -2.85 7.48
C VAL A 108 -19.66 -1.36 7.20
N LEU A 109 -19.56 -0.99 5.92
CA LEU A 109 -19.37 0.39 5.47
C LEU A 109 -20.70 1.11 5.21
N LYS A 110 -21.83 0.38 5.15
CA LYS A 110 -23.15 0.89 4.77
C LYS A 110 -23.13 1.59 3.40
N MET A 111 -22.43 0.98 2.45
CA MET A 111 -22.29 1.46 1.07
C MET A 111 -22.63 0.36 0.09
N GLU A 112 -23.05 0.72 -1.12
CA GLU A 112 -23.39 -0.25 -2.15
C GLU A 112 -22.14 -0.95 -2.69
N LYS A 113 -22.29 -2.22 -3.09
CA LYS A 113 -21.17 -3.00 -3.64
C LYS A 113 -20.55 -2.34 -4.88
N ASN A 114 -21.38 -1.77 -5.74
CA ASN A 114 -20.96 -1.12 -6.98
C ASN A 114 -20.20 0.20 -6.73
N GLU A 115 -20.38 0.83 -5.56
CA GLU A 115 -19.62 2.01 -5.16
C GLU A 115 -18.22 1.63 -4.66
N LEU A 116 -18.11 0.43 -4.08
CA LEU A 116 -16.90 -0.08 -3.46
C LEU A 116 -16.03 -0.87 -4.43
N PHE A 117 -16.63 -1.72 -5.28
CA PHE A 117 -15.95 -2.62 -6.22
C PHE A 117 -16.41 -2.23 -7.64
N LEU A 118 -15.46 -1.86 -8.51
CA LEU A 118 -15.71 -1.28 -9.84
C LEU A 118 -15.73 -2.35 -10.95
N GLY A 119 -16.25 -3.54 -10.64
CA GLY A 119 -16.27 -4.70 -11.54
C GLY A 119 -17.63 -5.34 -11.65
#